data_AF-K9S5F8-F1
#
_entry.id   AF-K9S5F8-F1
#
_cell.length_a   1.000
_cell.length_b   1.000
_cell.length_c   1.000
_cell.angle_alpha   90.00
_cell.angle_beta   90.00
_cell.angle_gamma   90.00
#
_symmetry.space_group_name_H-M   'P 1'
#
loop_
_entity.id
_entity.type
_entity.pdbx_description
1 polymer ?
#
loop_
_entity_poly.entity_id
_entity_poly.type
_entity_poly.pdbx_seq_one_letter_code
_entity_poly.pdbx_strand_id
1 'polypeptide(L)'
;MITALILLVALAILAWGFYRARPYGKVGIFAWLQSVALMLPWLLFFGLAAAGIYLNIVGVIFLLVASTAVYILLGRQLRAAGQKGALPRRAAAIADAAAEAASEETPAIAQPQEPEPAFTPVPAEDLQKMRGLFGIETFFATETIPYQDGVIFKGNLRGEPAATHERLSSALTEQLGDRYRLFLVENQDQKPVVIVLPSANDPPKGGLAQKVFAVPLFLATVATCLERGGLQLGVDVLSDPQRLQDALPLGLGILAVILLHEVGHWVTARRYKIRLSWPYFIPAWQLGSFGAITRFESLLPNRTVLFDIAFAGPAVGALLSLVMLVVGLLLSIPSGLPQPLPGYFETVPTEFFEGSILVGTLARVILGAELKDTVVNIHPLMAVGWLGLVITALNLLPAGQLDGGRIVQAIYGRRVAARLTVGTLILLAIASLANPLALYWGVLVLFLQRQPERPTLEELTEPNDARAALALLALFLTVMTLFPLTPSLAGRLGIGG
;
A
#
# COMPACT_ATOMS: atom_id res chain seq x y z
N MET A 1 -11.47 -33.18 5.08
CA MET A 1 -12.55 -32.87 4.10
C MET A 1 -12.61 -31.40 3.72
N ILE A 2 -12.61 -30.45 4.66
CA ILE A 2 -12.77 -29.01 4.37
C ILE A 2 -11.65 -28.46 3.45
N THR A 3 -10.39 -28.83 3.70
CA THR A 3 -9.24 -28.44 2.85
C THR A 3 -9.36 -28.95 1.42
N ALA A 4 -9.80 -30.19 1.24
CA ALA A 4 -10.03 -30.78 -0.08
C ALA A 4 -11.14 -30.04 -0.84
N LEU A 5 -12.21 -29.65 -0.14
CA LEU A 5 -13.29 -28.85 -0.71
C LEU A 5 -12.81 -27.46 -1.13
N ILE A 6 -12.02 -26.77 -0.30
CA ILE A 6 -11.43 -25.46 -0.63
C ILE A 6 -10.54 -25.55 -1.87
N LEU A 7 -9.71 -26.58 -1.98
CA LEU A 7 -8.87 -26.81 -3.16
C LEU A 7 -9.71 -27.06 -4.42
N LEU A 8 -10.79 -27.83 -4.30
CA LEU A 8 -11.69 -28.12 -5.41
C LEU A 8 -12.40 -26.84 -5.89
N VAL A 9 -12.88 -26.01 -4.96
CA VAL A 9 -13.46 -24.69 -5.27
C VAL A 9 -12.43 -23.78 -5.92
N ALA A 10 -11.19 -23.73 -5.41
CA ALA A 10 -10.15 -22.90 -5.99
C ALA A 10 -9.77 -23.36 -7.41
N LEU A 11 -9.69 -24.68 -7.65
CA LEU A 11 -9.49 -25.24 -8.99
C LEU A 11 -10.66 -24.90 -9.93
N ALA A 12 -11.90 -24.93 -9.44
CA ALA A 12 -13.08 -24.51 -10.20
C ALA A 12 -13.03 -23.01 -10.55
N ILE A 13 -12.61 -22.14 -9.62
CA ILE A 13 -12.40 -20.71 -9.87
C ILE A 13 -11.31 -20.49 -10.91
N LEU A 14 -10.20 -21.23 -10.85
CA LEU A 14 -9.13 -21.14 -11.85
C LEU A 14 -9.60 -21.62 -13.23
N ALA A 15 -10.34 -22.73 -13.30
CA ALA A 15 -10.91 -23.25 -14.54
C ALA A 15 -11.94 -22.28 -15.15
N TRP A 16 -12.81 -21.70 -14.32
CA TRP A 16 -13.73 -20.65 -14.76
C TRP A 16 -13.00 -19.39 -15.23
N GLY A 17 -11.97 -18.96 -14.49
CA GLY A 17 -11.10 -17.86 -14.88
C GLY A 17 -10.43 -18.10 -16.24
N PHE A 18 -10.00 -19.34 -16.52
CA PHE A 18 -9.42 -19.70 -17.81
C PHE A 18 -10.45 -19.62 -18.94
N TYR A 19 -11.66 -20.15 -18.70
CA TYR A 19 -12.76 -20.06 -19.65
C TYR A 19 -13.12 -18.62 -19.98
N ARG A 20 -13.15 -17.74 -18.97
CA ARG A 20 -13.38 -16.29 -19.14
C ARG A 20 -12.21 -15.59 -19.84
N ALA A 21 -10.98 -16.07 -19.68
CA ALA A 21 -9.79 -15.49 -20.28
C ALA A 21 -9.60 -15.85 -21.76
N ARG A 22 -10.06 -17.03 -22.20
CA ARG A 22 -9.94 -17.54 -23.58
C ARG A 22 -10.40 -16.54 -24.67
N PRO A 23 -11.58 -15.88 -24.56
CA PRO A 23 -12.05 -14.90 -25.55
C PRO A 23 -11.10 -13.72 -25.76
N TYR A 24 -10.30 -13.37 -24.75
CA TYR A 24 -9.37 -12.25 -24.83
C TYR A 24 -8.05 -12.61 -25.53
N GLY A 25 -7.87 -13.85 -25.98
CA GLY A 25 -6.70 -14.32 -26.73
C GLY A 25 -5.44 -14.43 -25.87
N LYS A 26 -4.26 -14.24 -26.47
CA LYS A 26 -2.96 -14.36 -25.78
C LYS A 26 -2.85 -13.45 -24.55
N VAL A 27 -3.38 -12.21 -24.65
CA VAL A 27 -3.37 -11.23 -23.56
C VAL A 27 -4.21 -11.73 -22.37
N GLY A 28 -5.41 -12.25 -22.63
CA GLY A 28 -6.26 -12.84 -21.59
C GLY A 28 -5.61 -14.02 -20.89
N ILE A 29 -5.02 -14.93 -21.67
CA ILE A 29 -4.36 -16.13 -21.14
C ILE A 29 -3.15 -15.75 -20.27
N PHE A 30 -2.34 -14.78 -20.67
CA PHE A 30 -1.22 -14.30 -19.84
C PHE A 30 -1.68 -13.63 -18.55
N ALA A 31 -2.73 -12.82 -18.59
CA ALA A 31 -3.31 -12.20 -17.38
C ALA A 31 -3.88 -13.26 -16.42
N TRP A 32 -4.53 -14.30 -16.95
CA TRP A 32 -4.99 -15.43 -16.16
C TRP A 32 -3.81 -16.23 -15.57
N LEU A 33 -2.79 -16.57 -16.37
CA LEU A 33 -1.58 -17.25 -15.89
C LEU A 33 -0.87 -16.45 -14.80
N GLN A 34 -0.84 -15.12 -14.92
CA GLN A 34 -0.27 -14.24 -13.91
C GLN A 34 -1.06 -14.30 -12.60
N SER A 35 -2.39 -14.42 -12.67
CA SER A 35 -3.25 -14.66 -11.50
C SER A 35 -3.03 -16.05 -10.90
N VAL A 36 -2.88 -17.08 -11.74
CA VAL A 36 -2.52 -18.43 -11.32
C VAL A 36 -1.18 -18.43 -10.60
N ALA A 37 -0.18 -17.70 -11.10
CA ALA A 37 1.14 -17.62 -10.48
C ALA A 37 1.04 -17.14 -9.02
N LEU A 38 0.17 -16.17 -8.71
CA LEU A 38 -0.05 -15.70 -7.33
C LEU A 38 -0.75 -16.72 -6.44
N MET A 39 -1.68 -17.50 -6.99
CA MET A 39 -2.46 -18.48 -6.22
C MET A 39 -1.76 -19.84 -6.07
N LEU A 40 -0.93 -20.22 -7.05
CA LEU A 40 -0.31 -21.54 -7.15
C LEU A 40 0.54 -21.90 -5.91
N PRO A 41 1.33 -20.97 -5.31
CA PRO A 41 2.04 -21.25 -4.07
C PRO A 41 1.15 -21.79 -2.96
N TRP A 42 0.02 -21.13 -2.76
CA TRP A 42 -0.92 -21.46 -1.70
C TRP A 42 -1.66 -22.75 -2.01
N LEU A 43 -2.07 -22.96 -3.26
CA LEU A 43 -2.72 -24.21 -3.67
C LEU A 43 -1.81 -25.42 -3.53
N LEU A 44 -0.53 -25.29 -3.88
CA LEU A 44 0.45 -26.36 -3.69
C LEU A 44 0.73 -26.58 -2.20
N PHE A 45 0.91 -25.52 -1.42
CA PHE A 45 1.15 -25.63 0.02
C PHE A 45 -0.01 -26.33 0.73
N PHE A 46 -1.25 -25.85 0.55
CA PHE A 46 -2.43 -26.44 1.19
C PHE A 46 -2.80 -27.81 0.60
N GLY A 47 -2.56 -28.03 -0.70
CA GLY A 47 -2.76 -29.31 -1.36
C GLY A 47 -1.85 -30.39 -0.82
N LEU A 48 -0.55 -30.11 -0.74
CA LEU A 48 0.43 -31.02 -0.16
C LEU A 48 0.11 -31.27 1.32
N ALA A 49 -0.19 -30.22 2.08
CA ALA A 49 -0.55 -30.35 3.50
C ALA A 49 -1.80 -31.23 3.70
N ALA A 50 -2.81 -31.14 2.82
CA ALA A 50 -3.99 -31.99 2.84
C ALA A 50 -3.69 -33.46 2.47
N ALA A 51 -2.66 -33.69 1.66
CA ALA A 51 -2.14 -35.01 1.33
C ALA A 51 -1.15 -35.57 2.38
N GLY A 52 -0.95 -34.86 3.50
CA GLY A 52 -0.02 -35.25 4.57
C GLY A 52 1.45 -34.93 4.26
N ILE A 53 1.75 -34.21 3.18
CA ILE A 53 3.09 -33.80 2.79
C ILE A 53 3.30 -32.35 3.23
N TYR A 54 4.27 -32.11 4.11
CA TYR A 54 4.53 -30.78 4.62
C TYR A 54 5.83 -30.21 4.05
N LEU A 55 5.73 -29.03 3.45
CA LEU A 55 6.90 -28.30 2.97
C LEU A 55 7.62 -27.67 4.16
N ASN A 56 8.96 -27.77 4.17
CA ASN A 56 9.79 -27.00 5.09
C ASN A 56 9.80 -25.51 4.66
N ILE A 57 10.23 -24.64 5.56
CA ILE A 57 10.21 -23.18 5.31
C ILE A 57 11.04 -22.79 4.08
N VAL A 58 12.16 -23.49 3.84
CA VAL A 58 13.00 -23.30 2.65
C VAL A 58 12.20 -23.61 1.38
N GLY A 59 11.43 -24.70 1.37
CA GLY A 59 10.56 -25.08 0.27
C GLY A 59 9.42 -24.08 0.04
N VAL A 60 8.82 -23.54 1.11
CA VAL A 60 7.79 -22.49 1.01
C VAL A 60 8.37 -21.20 0.42
N ILE A 61 9.53 -20.75 0.92
CA ILE A 61 10.21 -19.57 0.41
C ILE A 61 10.59 -19.76 -1.06
N PHE A 62 11.18 -20.90 -1.41
CA PHE A 62 11.54 -21.21 -2.81
C PHE A 62 10.31 -21.16 -3.72
N LEU A 63 9.20 -21.74 -3.29
CA LEU A 63 7.94 -21.78 -4.03
C LEU A 63 7.34 -20.38 -4.23
N LEU A 64 7.41 -19.50 -3.22
CA LEU A 64 7.01 -18.09 -3.32
C LEU A 64 7.94 -17.29 -4.24
N VAL A 65 9.25 -17.48 -4.14
CA VAL A 65 10.25 -16.81 -4.99
C VAL A 65 10.09 -17.25 -6.45
N ALA A 66 9.94 -18.55 -6.70
CA ALA A 66 9.73 -19.09 -8.04
C ALA A 66 8.42 -18.59 -8.65
N SER A 67 7.33 -18.57 -7.88
CA SER A 67 6.05 -17.98 -8.30
C SER A 67 6.20 -16.50 -8.63
N THR A 68 6.92 -15.74 -7.82
CA THR A 68 7.18 -14.31 -8.07
C THR A 68 7.98 -14.12 -9.37
N ALA A 69 9.01 -14.95 -9.61
CA ALA A 69 9.76 -14.92 -10.86
C ALA A 69 8.87 -15.22 -12.08
N VAL A 70 8.00 -16.24 -11.97
CA VAL A 70 7.02 -16.59 -13.02
C VAL A 70 6.02 -15.45 -13.24
N TYR A 71 5.53 -14.82 -12.17
CA TYR A 71 4.65 -13.65 -12.23
C TYR A 71 5.30 -12.49 -13.00
N ILE A 72 6.57 -12.18 -12.71
CA ILE A 72 7.34 -11.13 -13.40
C ILE A 72 7.51 -11.48 -14.89
N LEU A 73 7.89 -12.72 -15.21
CA LEU A 73 8.07 -13.17 -16.59
C LEU A 73 6.76 -13.08 -17.39
N LEU A 74 5.65 -13.51 -16.80
CA LEU A 74 4.32 -13.42 -17.41
C LEU A 74 3.88 -11.96 -17.58
N GLY A 75 4.14 -11.09 -16.61
CA GLY A 75 3.85 -9.66 -16.70
C GLY A 75 4.64 -8.96 -17.83
N ARG A 76 5.89 -9.36 -18.08
CA ARG A 76 6.66 -8.90 -19.26
C ARG A 76 6.04 -9.36 -20.57
N GLN A 77 5.64 -10.63 -20.65
CA GLN A 77 4.99 -11.17 -21.85
C GLN A 77 3.62 -10.55 -22.10
N LEU A 78 2.85 -10.30 -21.04
CA LEU A 78 1.55 -9.65 -21.10
C LEU A 78 1.65 -8.24 -21.68
N ARG A 79 2.60 -7.43 -21.19
CA ARG A 79 2.82 -6.06 -21.70
C ARG A 79 3.30 -6.06 -23.15
N ALA A 80 4.23 -6.96 -23.51
CA ALA A 80 4.67 -7.11 -24.90
C ALA A 80 3.54 -7.57 -25.84
N ALA A 81 2.66 -8.46 -25.38
CA ALA A 81 1.50 -8.93 -26.12
C ALA A 81 0.39 -7.87 -26.19
N GLY A 82 0.21 -7.05 -25.15
CA GLY A 82 -0.71 -5.91 -25.12
C GLY A 82 -0.35 -4.86 -26.16
N GLN A 83 0.94 -4.53 -26.29
CA GLN A 83 1.45 -3.63 -27.33
C GLN A 83 1.20 -4.16 -28.76
N LYS A 84 1.43 -5.46 -29.00
CA LYS A 84 1.20 -6.10 -30.31
C LYS A 84 -0.27 -6.33 -30.66
N GLY A 85 -1.10 -6.63 -29.67
CA GLY A 85 -2.54 -6.89 -29.83
C GLY A 85 -3.41 -5.62 -29.88
N ALA A 86 -2.91 -4.49 -29.39
CA ALA A 86 -3.57 -3.19 -29.51
C ALA A 86 -3.67 -2.74 -30.98
N LEU A 87 -2.69 -3.06 -31.83
CA LEU A 87 -2.66 -2.62 -33.24
C LEU A 87 -3.81 -3.22 -34.10
N PRO A 88 -4.10 -4.54 -34.08
CA PRO A 88 -5.20 -5.11 -34.87
C PRO A 88 -6.60 -4.87 -34.29
N ARG A 89 -6.76 -4.88 -32.95
CA ARG A 89 -8.06 -4.55 -32.31
C ARG A 89 -8.41 -3.06 -32.48
N ARG A 90 -7.41 -2.17 -32.57
CA ARG A 90 -7.62 -0.76 -32.95
C ARG A 90 -8.15 -0.64 -34.38
N ALA A 91 -7.65 -1.42 -35.33
CA ALA A 91 -8.15 -1.40 -36.70
C ALA A 91 -9.60 -1.93 -36.81
N ALA A 92 -9.92 -3.02 -36.11
CA ALA A 92 -11.28 -3.56 -36.06
C ALA A 92 -12.27 -2.62 -35.35
N ALA A 93 -11.88 -2.03 -34.21
CA ALA A 93 -12.71 -1.05 -33.50
C ALA A 93 -12.90 0.27 -34.27
N ILE A 94 -11.96 0.65 -35.15
CA ILE A 94 -12.14 1.77 -36.09
C ILE A 94 -13.16 1.41 -37.17
N ALA A 95 -13.18 0.17 -37.64
CA ALA A 95 -14.16 -0.31 -38.62
C ALA A 95 -15.56 -0.45 -38.00
N ASP A 96 -15.66 -0.99 -36.78
CA ASP A 96 -16.92 -1.15 -36.07
C ASP A 96 -17.50 0.21 -35.60
N ALA A 97 -16.66 1.13 -35.11
CA ALA A 97 -17.11 2.48 -34.75
C ALA A 97 -17.49 3.34 -35.97
N ALA A 98 -16.89 3.09 -37.15
CA ALA A 98 -17.32 3.70 -38.40
C ALA A 98 -18.65 3.12 -38.91
N ALA A 99 -18.98 1.87 -38.55
CA ALA A 99 -20.25 1.23 -38.87
C ALA A 99 -21.37 1.63 -37.88
N GLU A 100 -21.09 1.74 -36.58
CA GLU A 100 -22.06 2.18 -35.55
C GLU A 100 -22.40 3.67 -35.66
N ALA A 101 -21.46 4.52 -36.08
CA ALA A 101 -21.72 5.95 -36.33
C ALA A 101 -22.67 6.20 -37.52
N ALA A 102 -22.99 5.17 -38.32
CA ALA A 102 -23.91 5.26 -39.45
C ALA A 102 -25.35 4.83 -39.11
N SER A 103 -25.65 4.32 -37.90
CA SER A 103 -26.93 3.61 -37.68
C SER A 103 -27.71 3.85 -36.38
N GLU A 104 -27.36 4.77 -35.47
CA GLU A 104 -28.21 4.99 -34.27
C GLU A 104 -28.50 6.47 -33.96
N GLU A 105 -29.73 6.89 -34.28
CA GLU A 105 -30.49 7.89 -33.53
C GLU A 105 -31.38 7.14 -32.51
N THR A 106 -31.26 7.37 -31.20
CA THR A 106 -32.32 7.08 -30.20
C THR A 106 -32.05 7.77 -28.85
N PRO A 107 -33.06 7.91 -27.94
CA PRO A 107 -33.37 9.17 -27.28
C PRO A 107 -32.95 9.19 -25.80
N ALA A 108 -32.88 10.39 -25.24
CA ALA A 108 -32.48 10.64 -23.86
C ALA A 108 -33.49 10.13 -22.82
N ILE A 109 -33.02 9.33 -21.86
CA ILE A 109 -33.73 9.02 -20.60
C ILE A 109 -33.08 9.84 -19.49
N ALA A 110 -33.86 10.70 -18.85
CA ALA A 110 -33.44 11.57 -17.76
C ALA A 110 -33.19 10.76 -16.46
N GLN A 111 -32.05 11.01 -15.82
CA GLN A 111 -31.76 10.58 -14.45
C GLN A 111 -31.85 11.77 -13.48
N PRO A 112 -32.19 11.56 -12.19
CA PRO A 112 -32.43 12.63 -11.23
C PRO A 112 -31.14 13.41 -10.93
N GLN A 113 -31.21 14.75 -11.04
CA GLN A 113 -30.12 15.67 -10.74
C GLN A 113 -29.89 15.79 -9.22
N GLU A 114 -28.72 15.35 -8.75
CA GLU A 114 -28.13 15.88 -7.53
C GLU A 114 -27.81 17.38 -7.72
N PRO A 115 -27.88 18.22 -6.67
CA PRO A 115 -27.72 19.66 -6.80
C PRO A 115 -26.34 20.02 -7.35
N GLU A 116 -26.31 20.55 -8.57
CA GLU A 116 -25.09 20.96 -9.25
C GLU A 116 -24.36 22.03 -8.43
N PRO A 117 -23.06 21.86 -8.12
CA PRO A 117 -22.26 22.95 -7.59
C PRO A 117 -22.22 24.06 -8.65
N ALA A 118 -22.27 25.32 -8.20
CA ALA A 118 -22.26 26.50 -9.07
C ALA A 118 -21.15 26.39 -10.13
N PHE A 119 -21.55 26.06 -11.35
CA PHE A 119 -20.64 25.85 -12.47
C PHE A 119 -20.06 27.20 -12.86
N THR A 120 -18.75 27.38 -12.72
CA THR A 120 -18.06 28.53 -13.28
C THR A 120 -17.53 28.08 -14.65
N PRO A 121 -18.13 28.53 -15.77
CA PRO A 121 -17.74 28.04 -17.08
C PRO A 121 -16.31 28.42 -17.40
N VAL A 122 -15.55 27.48 -17.95
CA VAL A 122 -14.23 27.78 -18.53
C VAL A 122 -14.41 28.83 -19.63
N PRO A 123 -13.57 29.90 -19.68
CA PRO A 123 -13.66 30.90 -20.72
C PRO A 123 -13.64 30.29 -22.12
N ALA A 124 -14.52 30.75 -23.00
CA ALA A 124 -14.69 30.14 -24.33
C ALA A 124 -13.40 30.14 -25.16
N GLU A 125 -12.57 31.19 -25.02
CA GLU A 125 -11.25 31.29 -25.66
C GLU A 125 -10.28 30.20 -25.16
N ASP A 126 -10.23 29.99 -23.85
CA ASP A 126 -9.37 28.98 -23.24
C ASP A 126 -9.82 27.57 -23.65
N LEU A 127 -11.14 27.35 -23.71
CA LEU A 127 -11.72 26.08 -24.16
C LEU A 127 -11.40 25.78 -25.63
N GLN A 128 -11.40 26.80 -26.51
CA GLN A 128 -11.01 26.64 -27.91
C GLN A 128 -9.53 26.28 -28.05
N LYS A 129 -8.65 26.92 -27.27
CA LYS A 129 -7.22 26.58 -27.21
C LYS A 129 -7.01 25.15 -26.70
N MET A 130 -7.69 24.75 -25.65
CA MET A 130 -7.64 23.38 -25.12
C MET A 130 -8.07 22.33 -26.16
N ARG A 131 -9.15 22.58 -26.91
CA ARG A 131 -9.59 21.70 -28.00
C ARG A 131 -8.53 21.57 -29.10
N GLY A 132 -7.81 22.66 -29.38
CA GLY A 132 -6.73 22.70 -30.37
C GLY A 132 -5.47 21.90 -29.97
N LEU A 133 -5.33 21.46 -28.72
CA LEU A 133 -4.19 20.65 -28.26
C LEU A 133 -4.24 19.20 -28.78
N PHE A 134 -5.43 18.71 -29.10
CA PHE A 134 -5.67 17.31 -29.44
C PHE A 134 -5.40 17.03 -30.91
N GLY A 135 -4.58 16.03 -31.18
CA GLY A 135 -4.14 15.67 -32.52
C GLY A 135 -4.19 14.17 -32.80
N ILE A 136 -4.04 13.82 -34.08
CA ILE A 136 -4.13 12.43 -34.57
C ILE A 136 -3.03 11.54 -33.95
N GLU A 137 -1.88 12.12 -33.60
CA GLU A 137 -0.75 11.38 -33.02
C GLU A 137 -0.76 11.29 -31.49
N THR A 138 -1.51 12.17 -30.80
CA THR A 138 -1.52 12.27 -29.34
C THR A 138 -2.79 11.65 -28.76
N PHE A 139 -3.87 12.44 -28.72
CA PHE A 139 -5.16 12.06 -28.18
C PHE A 139 -6.24 12.66 -29.09
N PHE A 140 -7.15 11.81 -29.56
CA PHE A 140 -8.24 12.23 -30.43
C PHE A 140 -9.51 12.42 -29.58
N ALA A 141 -9.82 13.67 -29.25
CA ALA A 141 -11.01 14.02 -28.47
C ALA A 141 -12.29 13.86 -29.31
N THR A 142 -13.25 13.11 -28.80
CA THR A 142 -14.56 12.85 -29.42
C THR A 142 -15.66 13.65 -28.76
N GLU A 143 -15.57 13.86 -27.45
CA GLU A 143 -16.59 14.53 -26.66
C GLU A 143 -15.91 15.49 -25.66
N THR A 144 -16.50 16.68 -25.48
CA THR A 144 -16.06 17.66 -24.50
C THR A 144 -17.17 17.86 -23.49
N ILE A 145 -16.91 17.55 -22.23
CA ILE A 145 -17.91 17.57 -21.15
C ILE A 145 -17.44 18.58 -20.09
N PRO A 146 -18.28 19.56 -19.71
CA PRO A 146 -17.98 20.44 -18.60
C PRO A 146 -17.85 19.64 -17.30
N TYR A 147 -16.85 19.96 -16.47
CA TYR A 147 -16.64 19.26 -15.20
C TYR A 147 -16.06 20.19 -14.14
N GLN A 148 -16.84 20.47 -13.08
CA GLN A 148 -16.49 21.45 -12.04
C GLN A 148 -16.20 22.82 -12.67
N ASP A 149 -15.02 23.38 -12.46
CA ASP A 149 -14.49 24.60 -13.07
C ASP A 149 -13.48 24.29 -14.22
N GLY A 150 -13.51 23.05 -14.71
CA GLY A 150 -12.67 22.54 -15.80
C GLY A 150 -13.46 21.76 -16.85
N VAL A 151 -12.74 20.92 -17.61
CA VAL A 151 -13.29 20.20 -18.76
C VAL A 151 -12.74 18.77 -18.83
N ILE A 152 -13.62 17.81 -19.12
CA ILE A 152 -13.26 16.44 -19.47
C ILE A 152 -13.33 16.28 -20.99
N PHE A 153 -12.25 15.82 -21.59
CA PHE A 153 -12.17 15.39 -22.97
C PHE A 153 -12.17 13.87 -23.02
N LYS A 154 -13.30 13.29 -23.46
CA LYS A 154 -13.33 11.87 -23.81
C LYS A 154 -12.78 11.69 -25.21
N GLY A 155 -12.12 10.57 -25.44
CA GLY A 155 -11.49 10.32 -26.72
C GLY A 155 -10.66 9.07 -26.72
N ASN A 156 -9.83 8.95 -27.74
CA ASN A 156 -8.96 7.79 -27.94
C ASN A 156 -7.50 8.21 -27.84
N LEU A 157 -6.77 7.61 -26.90
CA LEU A 157 -5.32 7.74 -26.79
C LEU A 157 -4.63 7.03 -27.96
N ARG A 158 -3.81 7.77 -28.71
CA ARG A 158 -3.14 7.27 -29.93
C ARG A 158 -1.68 6.91 -29.68
N GLY A 159 -0.98 7.65 -28.82
CA GLY A 159 0.42 7.42 -28.44
C GLY A 159 0.64 6.60 -27.16
N GLU A 160 1.90 6.55 -26.72
CA GLU A 160 2.27 6.07 -25.37
C GLU A 160 1.75 7.07 -24.31
N PRO A 161 1.16 6.63 -23.19
CA PRO A 161 0.54 7.53 -22.22
C PRO A 161 1.48 8.62 -21.68
N ALA A 162 2.67 8.23 -21.18
CA ALA A 162 3.64 9.17 -20.62
C ALA A 162 4.10 10.23 -21.64
N ALA A 163 4.53 9.81 -22.83
CA ALA A 163 4.97 10.72 -23.89
C ALA A 163 3.83 11.62 -24.40
N THR A 164 2.60 11.09 -24.43
CA THR A 164 1.42 11.87 -24.83
C THR A 164 1.08 12.93 -23.78
N HIS A 165 1.09 12.56 -22.50
CA HIS A 165 0.85 13.49 -21.40
C HIS A 165 1.88 14.62 -21.37
N GLU A 166 3.17 14.32 -21.56
CA GLU A 166 4.24 15.32 -21.58
C GLU A 166 4.06 16.32 -22.73
N ARG A 167 3.77 15.83 -23.95
CA ARG A 167 3.50 16.69 -25.11
C ARG A 167 2.28 17.58 -24.91
N LEU A 168 1.16 17.00 -24.46
CA LEU A 168 -0.08 17.74 -24.23
C LEU A 168 0.08 18.77 -23.10
N SER A 169 0.77 18.40 -22.03
CA SER A 169 1.06 19.31 -20.91
C SER A 169 1.95 20.47 -21.34
N SER A 170 2.99 20.20 -22.13
CA SER A 170 3.89 21.24 -22.65
C SER A 170 3.14 22.22 -23.56
N ALA A 171 2.32 21.71 -24.48
CA ALA A 171 1.50 22.53 -25.36
C ALA A 171 0.44 23.34 -24.60
N LEU A 172 -0.16 22.76 -23.56
CA LEU A 172 -1.08 23.47 -22.66
C LEU A 172 -0.37 24.64 -21.97
N THR A 173 0.84 24.40 -21.43
CA THR A 173 1.63 25.44 -20.76
C THR A 173 2.09 26.53 -21.74
N GLU A 174 2.41 26.19 -22.98
CA GLU A 174 2.79 27.17 -24.01
C GLU A 174 1.62 28.10 -24.38
N GLN A 175 0.39 27.56 -24.52
CA GLN A 175 -0.77 28.33 -24.96
C GLN A 175 -1.51 29.06 -23.84
N LEU A 176 -1.55 28.49 -22.64
CA LEU A 176 -2.37 28.94 -21.50
C LEU A 176 -1.56 29.20 -20.22
N GLY A 177 -0.23 29.06 -20.27
CA GLY A 177 0.65 29.27 -19.13
C GLY A 177 0.40 28.28 -18.00
N ASP A 178 0.63 28.73 -16.76
CA ASP A 178 0.47 27.92 -15.54
C ASP A 178 -0.98 27.89 -15.00
N ARG A 179 -1.96 28.36 -15.79
CA ARG A 179 -3.36 28.52 -15.37
C ARG A 179 -4.10 27.19 -15.22
N TYR A 180 -3.63 26.15 -15.90
CA TYR A 180 -4.31 24.86 -15.98
C TYR A 180 -3.34 23.69 -15.74
N ARG A 181 -3.91 22.56 -15.33
CA ARG A 181 -3.26 21.27 -15.12
C ARG A 181 -3.96 20.23 -15.97
N LEU A 182 -3.17 19.42 -16.67
CA LEU A 182 -3.67 18.33 -17.49
C LEU A 182 -3.49 17.01 -16.76
N PHE A 183 -4.59 16.30 -16.58
CA PHE A 183 -4.65 14.96 -16.02
C PHE A 183 -4.98 13.97 -17.14
N LEU A 184 -4.21 12.91 -17.27
CA LEU A 184 -4.47 11.79 -18.15
C LEU A 184 -4.78 10.57 -17.26
N VAL A 185 -6.08 10.24 -17.16
CA VAL A 185 -6.62 9.25 -16.20
C VAL A 185 -7.59 8.30 -16.88
N GLU A 186 -8.01 7.24 -16.18
CA GLU A 186 -9.05 6.33 -16.67
C GLU A 186 -10.45 6.78 -16.21
N ASN A 187 -11.43 6.73 -17.11
CA ASN A 187 -12.84 6.90 -16.75
C ASN A 187 -13.40 5.63 -16.06
N GLN A 188 -14.70 5.62 -15.74
CA GLN A 188 -15.38 4.46 -15.14
C GLN A 188 -15.37 3.20 -16.02
N ASP A 189 -15.24 3.34 -17.34
CA ASP A 189 -15.18 2.25 -18.32
C ASP A 189 -13.76 1.78 -18.65
N GLN A 190 -12.73 2.26 -17.94
CA GLN A 190 -11.31 1.94 -18.18
C GLN A 190 -10.81 2.49 -19.53
N LYS A 191 -11.46 3.54 -20.04
CA LYS A 191 -11.02 4.26 -21.22
C LYS A 191 -10.19 5.49 -20.80
N PRO A 192 -9.07 5.78 -21.48
CA PRO A 192 -8.29 6.98 -21.22
C PRO A 192 -9.12 8.24 -21.46
N VAL A 193 -9.05 9.20 -20.54
CA VAL A 193 -9.66 10.52 -20.65
C VAL A 193 -8.68 11.59 -20.23
N VAL A 194 -8.77 12.76 -20.87
CA VAL A 194 -7.99 13.93 -20.50
C VAL A 194 -8.89 14.87 -19.70
N ILE A 195 -8.47 15.25 -18.50
CA ILE A 195 -9.18 16.20 -17.66
C ILE A 195 -8.29 17.42 -17.50
N VAL A 196 -8.83 18.60 -17.81
CA VAL A 196 -8.11 19.87 -17.64
C VAL A 196 -8.81 20.65 -16.54
N LEU A 197 -8.07 20.92 -15.46
CA LEU A 197 -8.55 21.66 -14.29
C LEU A 197 -7.71 22.91 -14.08
N PRO A 198 -8.26 24.00 -13.52
CA PRO A 198 -7.47 25.18 -13.18
C PRO A 198 -6.46 24.88 -12.08
N SER A 199 -5.30 25.56 -12.11
CA SER A 199 -4.24 25.40 -11.09
C SER A 199 -4.65 25.90 -9.71
N ALA A 200 -5.75 26.64 -9.59
CA ALA A 200 -6.38 26.97 -8.31
C ALA A 200 -6.83 25.73 -7.52
N ASN A 201 -7.05 24.60 -8.21
CA ASN A 201 -7.40 23.31 -7.60
C ASN A 201 -6.18 22.50 -7.13
N ASP A 202 -4.97 23.03 -7.29
CA ASP A 202 -3.76 22.41 -6.78
C ASP A 202 -3.88 22.17 -5.26
N PRO A 203 -3.28 21.10 -4.72
CA PRO A 203 -3.32 20.84 -3.29
C PRO A 203 -2.88 22.07 -2.48
N PRO A 204 -3.71 22.57 -1.54
CA PRO A 204 -3.38 23.75 -0.78
C PRO A 204 -2.13 23.49 0.07
N LYS A 205 -1.27 24.50 0.17
CA LYS A 205 -0.11 24.45 1.08
C LYS A 205 -0.58 24.51 2.53
N GLY A 206 0.10 23.79 3.42
CA GLY A 206 -0.24 23.79 4.83
C GLY A 206 -0.10 25.19 5.45
N GLY A 207 -1.20 25.69 6.00
CA GLY A 207 -1.25 26.98 6.70
C GLY A 207 -0.48 26.97 8.02
N LEU A 208 -0.30 28.14 8.63
CA LEU A 208 0.41 28.26 9.91
C LEU A 208 -0.31 27.51 11.04
N ALA A 209 -1.64 27.58 11.11
CA ALA A 209 -2.44 26.86 12.11
C ALA A 209 -2.23 25.33 12.05
N GLN A 210 -2.13 24.78 10.84
CA GLN A 210 -1.85 23.35 10.61
C GLN A 210 -0.48 22.95 11.15
N LYS A 211 0.55 23.76 10.90
CA LYS A 211 1.90 23.51 11.44
C LYS A 211 1.94 23.63 12.96
N VAL A 212 1.27 24.63 13.52
CA VAL A 212 1.13 24.80 14.97
C VAL A 212 0.42 23.60 15.59
N PHE A 213 -0.60 23.05 14.94
CA PHE A 213 -1.32 21.87 15.40
C PHE A 213 -0.48 20.58 15.36
N ALA A 214 0.50 20.47 14.46
CA ALA A 214 1.42 19.33 14.42
C ALA A 214 2.36 19.25 15.64
N VAL A 215 2.69 20.39 16.26
CA VAL A 215 3.60 20.46 17.42
C VAL A 215 3.06 19.71 18.64
N PRO A 216 1.84 19.99 19.17
CA PRO A 216 1.32 19.25 20.32
C PRO A 216 1.12 17.77 20.04
N LEU A 217 0.76 17.39 18.80
CA LEU A 217 0.68 15.97 18.40
C LEU A 217 2.05 15.28 18.45
N PHE A 218 3.10 15.96 18.00
CA PHE A 218 4.46 15.45 18.11
C PHE A 218 4.88 15.31 19.57
N LEU A 219 4.65 16.33 20.41
CA LEU A 219 4.97 16.27 21.85
C LEU A 219 4.20 15.16 22.56
N ALA A 220 2.92 14.98 22.24
CA ALA A 220 2.12 13.88 22.77
C ALA A 220 2.68 12.52 22.33
N THR A 221 3.16 12.42 21.09
CA THR A 221 3.80 11.19 20.57
C THR A 221 5.11 10.89 21.27
N VAL A 222 5.93 11.91 21.55
CA VAL A 222 7.15 11.76 22.36
C VAL A 222 6.77 11.24 23.75
N ALA A 223 5.77 11.83 24.41
CA ALA A 223 5.31 11.40 25.72
C ALA A 223 4.82 9.95 25.71
N THR A 224 4.00 9.55 24.74
CA THR A 224 3.51 8.15 24.65
C THR A 224 4.60 7.16 24.28
N CYS A 225 5.60 7.54 23.48
CA CYS A 225 6.76 6.68 23.22
C CYS A 225 7.61 6.46 24.48
N LEU A 226 7.86 7.53 25.25
CA LEU A 226 8.57 7.46 26.52
C LEU A 226 7.81 6.62 27.54
N GLU A 227 6.50 6.85 27.69
CA GLU A 227 5.64 6.04 28.55
C GLU A 227 5.66 4.58 28.14
N ARG A 228 5.53 4.28 26.84
CA ARG A 228 5.57 2.89 26.36
C ARG A 228 6.92 2.22 26.63
N GLY A 229 8.02 2.94 26.44
CA GLY A 229 9.36 2.48 26.77
C GLY A 229 9.55 2.24 28.27
N GLY A 230 9.03 3.13 29.12
CA GLY A 230 9.05 2.98 30.57
C GLY A 230 8.26 1.76 31.03
N LEU A 231 7.02 1.61 30.56
CA LEU A 231 6.15 0.50 30.93
C LEU A 231 6.76 -0.86 30.60
N GLN A 232 7.57 -0.93 29.54
CA GLN A 232 8.29 -2.15 29.20
C GLN A 232 9.36 -2.52 30.24
N LEU A 233 9.96 -1.53 30.90
CA LEU A 233 10.88 -1.72 32.03
C LEU A 233 10.16 -1.76 33.38
N GLY A 234 8.82 -1.86 33.39
CA GLY A 234 8.02 -1.81 34.61
C GLY A 234 7.98 -0.43 35.27
N VAL A 235 8.25 0.64 34.52
CA VAL A 235 8.24 2.03 35.00
C VAL A 235 7.04 2.78 34.41
N ASP A 236 6.11 3.19 35.26
CA ASP A 236 5.07 4.15 34.88
C ASP A 236 5.65 5.56 35.00
N VAL A 237 6.00 6.18 33.87
CA VAL A 237 6.70 7.48 33.83
C VAL A 237 5.75 8.62 34.17
N LEU A 238 4.46 8.46 33.88
CA LEU A 238 3.45 9.46 34.20
C LEU A 238 3.14 9.50 35.69
N SER A 239 3.14 8.34 36.35
CA SER A 239 2.99 8.25 37.80
C SER A 239 4.28 8.57 38.56
N ASP A 240 5.45 8.24 38.00
CA ASP A 240 6.76 8.53 38.59
C ASP A 240 7.72 9.24 37.61
N PRO A 241 7.57 10.58 37.44
CA PRO A 241 8.38 11.35 36.50
C PRO A 241 9.88 11.37 36.83
N GLN A 242 10.28 11.03 38.06
CA GLN A 242 11.69 11.02 38.47
C GLN A 242 12.47 9.92 37.75
N ARG A 243 11.78 8.87 37.29
CA ARG A 243 12.35 7.72 36.59
C ARG A 243 12.31 7.85 35.07
N LEU A 244 12.03 9.04 34.54
CA LEU A 244 12.02 9.29 33.10
C LEU A 244 13.33 8.85 32.41
N GLN A 245 14.47 9.00 33.07
CA GLN A 245 15.77 8.59 32.54
C GLN A 245 15.86 7.09 32.21
N ASP A 246 15.13 6.24 32.95
CA ASP A 246 15.09 4.80 32.74
C ASP A 246 14.37 4.46 31.42
N ALA A 247 13.36 5.26 31.07
CA ALA A 247 12.52 5.07 29.88
C ALA A 247 13.14 5.62 28.59
N LEU A 248 14.11 6.54 28.69
CA LEU A 248 14.71 7.22 27.54
C LEU A 248 15.23 6.26 26.45
N PRO A 249 16.02 5.21 26.76
CA PRO A 249 16.62 4.38 25.71
C PRO A 249 15.57 3.71 24.81
N LEU A 250 14.52 3.14 25.41
CA LEU A 250 13.46 2.44 24.66
C LEU A 250 12.48 3.41 24.01
N GLY A 251 12.07 4.46 24.72
CA GLY A 251 11.17 5.46 24.16
C GLY A 251 11.81 6.20 22.97
N LEU A 252 13.10 6.53 23.04
CA LEU A 252 13.85 7.09 21.92
C LEU A 252 14.02 6.09 20.79
N GLY A 253 14.16 4.79 21.09
CA GLY A 253 14.18 3.73 20.08
C GLY A 253 12.89 3.68 19.26
N ILE A 254 11.73 3.68 19.93
CA ILE A 254 10.41 3.71 19.29
C ILE A 254 10.26 5.00 18.46
N LEU A 255 10.60 6.15 19.05
CA LEU A 255 10.54 7.45 18.38
C LEU A 255 11.45 7.49 17.13
N ALA A 256 12.64 6.91 17.21
CA ALA A 256 13.59 6.85 16.11
C ALA A 256 13.03 6.08 14.91
N VAL A 257 12.33 4.96 15.13
CA VAL A 257 11.66 4.20 14.05
C VAL A 257 10.66 5.09 13.31
N ILE A 258 9.80 5.79 14.06
CA ILE A 258 8.75 6.63 13.48
C ILE A 258 9.36 7.82 12.73
N LEU A 259 10.37 8.48 13.31
CA LEU A 259 11.04 9.62 12.69
C LEU A 259 11.80 9.22 11.42
N LEU A 260 12.54 8.10 11.45
CA LEU A 260 13.28 7.62 10.29
C LEU A 260 12.35 7.15 9.16
N HIS A 261 11.18 6.59 9.51
CA HIS A 261 10.10 6.33 8.55
C HIS A 261 9.69 7.61 7.81
N GLU A 262 9.37 8.68 8.54
CA GLU A 262 9.02 9.96 7.91
C GLU A 262 10.18 10.55 7.09
N VAL A 263 11.42 10.47 7.59
CA VAL A 263 12.61 10.90 6.84
C VAL A 263 12.71 10.15 5.49
N GLY A 264 12.36 8.85 5.44
CA GLY A 264 12.31 8.08 4.20
C GLY A 264 11.37 8.68 3.15
N HIS A 265 10.15 9.06 3.56
CA HIS A 265 9.22 9.78 2.69
C HIS A 265 9.79 11.12 2.22
N TRP A 266 10.30 11.93 3.15
CA TRP A 266 10.80 13.28 2.87
C TRP A 266 12.02 13.30 1.96
N VAL A 267 12.98 12.39 2.17
CA VAL A 267 14.17 12.28 1.31
C VAL A 267 13.76 11.94 -0.11
N THR A 268 12.85 10.98 -0.28
CA THR A 268 12.39 10.55 -1.61
C THR A 268 11.53 11.61 -2.29
N ALA A 269 10.64 12.27 -1.55
CA ALA A 269 9.84 13.37 -2.06
C ALA A 269 10.71 14.55 -2.53
N ARG A 270 11.77 14.90 -1.78
CA ARG A 270 12.74 15.93 -2.18
C ARG A 270 13.45 15.58 -3.48
N ARG A 271 13.83 14.31 -3.69
CA ARG A 271 14.44 13.86 -4.96
C ARG A 271 13.51 14.06 -6.14
N TYR A 272 12.21 13.87 -5.95
CA TYR A 272 11.18 14.09 -6.97
C TYR A 272 10.59 15.50 -6.99
N LYS A 273 11.12 16.44 -6.18
CA LYS A 273 10.59 17.81 -6.03
C LYS A 273 9.11 17.86 -5.63
N ILE A 274 8.64 16.86 -4.90
CA ILE A 274 7.29 16.76 -4.36
C ILE A 274 7.25 17.38 -2.97
N ARG A 275 6.22 18.19 -2.72
CA ARG A 275 5.99 18.83 -1.42
C ARG A 275 5.14 17.93 -0.54
N LEU A 276 5.61 17.66 0.67
CA LEU A 276 4.86 16.98 1.71
C LEU A 276 4.46 17.97 2.80
N SER A 277 3.33 17.71 3.44
CA SER A 277 2.88 18.44 4.62
C SER A 277 3.76 18.11 5.82
N TRP A 278 3.64 18.91 6.87
CA TRP A 278 4.14 18.48 8.17
C TRP A 278 3.46 17.17 8.60
N PRO A 279 4.21 16.21 9.17
CA PRO A 279 3.65 14.97 9.65
C PRO A 279 2.77 15.23 10.88
N TYR A 280 1.53 14.74 10.85
CA TYR A 280 0.66 14.71 12.03
C TYR A 280 0.83 13.36 12.72
N PHE A 281 1.69 13.31 13.74
CA PHE A 281 1.91 12.09 14.51
C PHE A 281 0.65 11.70 15.29
N ILE A 282 0.35 10.42 15.33
CA ILE A 282 -0.79 9.88 16.06
C ILE A 282 -0.26 9.18 17.32
N PRO A 283 -0.35 9.80 18.51
CA PRO A 283 0.08 9.17 19.75
C PRO A 283 -0.79 7.96 20.06
N ALA A 284 -0.19 6.90 20.60
CA ALA A 284 -0.90 5.69 20.99
C ALA A 284 -0.29 5.11 22.26
N TRP A 285 -1.11 4.88 23.29
CA TRP A 285 -0.60 4.38 24.56
C TRP A 285 0.04 2.99 24.47
N GLN A 286 -0.59 2.10 23.69
CA GLN A 286 -0.20 0.68 23.61
C GLN A 286 1.05 0.43 22.76
N LEU A 287 1.33 1.30 21.78
CA LEU A 287 2.46 1.15 20.84
C LEU A 287 3.50 2.27 20.95
N GLY A 288 3.21 3.32 21.71
CA GLY A 288 3.89 4.62 21.62
C GLY A 288 3.29 5.50 20.53
N SER A 289 3.08 4.99 19.32
CA SER A 289 2.46 5.73 18.21
C SER A 289 1.84 4.79 17.19
N PHE A 290 0.88 5.29 16.40
CA PHE A 290 0.47 4.63 15.16
C PHE A 290 1.26 5.11 13.93
N GLY A 291 2.25 5.99 14.10
CA GLY A 291 2.96 6.66 13.01
C GLY A 291 2.46 8.07 12.78
N ALA A 292 2.58 8.57 11.56
CA ALA A 292 2.14 9.92 11.21
C ALA A 292 1.30 9.95 9.93
N ILE A 293 0.42 10.95 9.87
CA ILE A 293 -0.31 11.29 8.64
C ILE A 293 0.46 12.38 7.92
N THR A 294 1.07 12.00 6.78
CA THR A 294 1.76 12.94 5.89
C THR A 294 1.03 13.03 4.56
N ARG A 295 0.63 14.25 4.17
CA ARG A 295 -0.17 14.54 2.97
C ARG A 295 0.70 15.13 1.87
N PHE A 296 0.32 14.89 0.61
CA PHE A 296 0.93 15.57 -0.53
C PHE A 296 0.38 17.00 -0.68
N GLU A 297 1.27 17.99 -0.69
CA GLU A 297 0.97 19.42 -0.94
C GLU A 297 1.30 19.84 -2.38
N SER A 298 1.49 18.87 -3.26
CA SER A 298 1.68 19.06 -4.70
C SER A 298 1.12 17.87 -5.45
N LEU A 299 0.72 18.09 -6.71
CA LEU A 299 0.32 17.01 -7.59
C LEU A 299 1.50 16.10 -7.90
N LEU A 300 1.23 14.80 -7.98
CA LEU A 300 2.22 13.79 -8.32
C LEU A 300 2.23 13.61 -9.85
N PRO A 301 3.41 13.54 -10.49
CA PRO A 301 3.48 13.43 -11.94
C PRO A 301 2.94 12.10 -12.45
N ASN A 302 3.26 11.00 -11.77
CA ASN A 302 2.85 9.65 -12.20
C ASN A 302 2.82 8.66 -11.03
N ARG A 303 2.28 7.46 -11.30
CA ARG A 303 2.18 6.36 -10.34
C ARG A 303 3.53 5.84 -9.85
N THR A 304 4.61 6.00 -10.63
CA THR A 304 5.96 5.58 -10.21
C THR A 304 6.45 6.43 -9.04
N VAL A 305 6.26 7.75 -9.11
CA VAL A 305 6.62 8.66 -8.01
C VAL A 305 5.76 8.42 -6.77
N LEU A 306 4.46 8.13 -6.95
CA LEU A 306 3.58 7.74 -5.84
C LEU A 306 4.12 6.50 -5.13
N PHE A 307 4.48 5.45 -5.87
CA PHE A 307 5.05 4.23 -5.31
C PHE A 307 6.35 4.51 -4.54
N ASP A 308 7.30 5.19 -5.17
CA ASP A 308 8.63 5.39 -4.58
C ASP A 308 8.57 6.15 -3.25
N ILE A 309 7.74 7.20 -3.19
CA ILE A 309 7.57 7.96 -1.94
C ILE A 309 6.84 7.11 -0.90
N ALA A 310 5.75 6.43 -1.27
CA ALA A 310 4.97 5.62 -0.33
C ALA A 310 5.74 4.42 0.22
N PHE A 311 6.63 3.81 -0.58
CA PHE A 311 7.45 2.67 -0.16
C PHE A 311 8.64 3.09 0.71
N ALA A 312 9.22 4.27 0.46
CA ALA A 312 10.47 4.68 1.10
C ALA A 312 10.38 4.79 2.63
N GLY A 313 9.28 5.33 3.17
CA GLY A 313 9.10 5.44 4.62
C GLY A 313 9.04 4.07 5.31
N PRO A 314 8.09 3.20 4.93
CA PRO A 314 8.01 1.84 5.46
C PRO A 314 9.29 1.03 5.28
N ALA A 315 10.01 1.19 4.17
CA ALA A 315 11.27 0.47 3.95
C ALA A 315 12.34 0.87 4.98
N VAL A 316 12.48 2.17 5.27
CA VAL A 316 13.44 2.67 6.27
C VAL A 316 13.01 2.27 7.69
N GLY A 317 11.72 2.46 8.03
CA GLY A 317 11.18 2.10 9.34
C GLY A 317 11.28 0.60 9.62
N ALA A 318 10.89 -0.24 8.66
CA ALA A 318 10.99 -1.69 8.78
C ALA A 318 12.44 -2.18 8.87
N LEU A 319 13.37 -1.58 8.11
CA LEU A 319 14.78 -1.98 8.17
C LEU A 319 15.38 -1.70 9.56
N LEU A 320 15.16 -0.50 10.11
CA LEU A 320 15.63 -0.16 11.45
C LEU A 320 15.01 -1.10 12.50
N SER A 321 13.69 -1.32 12.41
CA SER A 321 12.95 -2.18 13.33
C SER A 321 13.46 -3.63 13.27
N LEU A 322 13.74 -4.14 12.08
CA LEU A 322 14.31 -5.47 11.87
C LEU A 322 15.72 -5.58 12.46
N VAL A 323 16.56 -4.56 12.28
CA VAL A 323 17.90 -4.50 12.89
C VAL A 323 17.79 -4.53 14.42
N MET A 324 16.94 -3.69 15.00
CA MET A 324 16.70 -3.68 16.45
C MET A 324 16.17 -5.02 16.95
N LEU A 325 15.24 -5.63 16.23
CA LEU A 325 14.69 -6.95 16.55
C LEU A 325 15.78 -8.02 16.57
N VAL A 326 16.56 -8.13 15.50
CA VAL A 326 17.60 -9.16 15.36
C VAL A 326 18.72 -8.96 16.38
N VAL A 327 19.20 -7.72 16.55
CA VAL A 327 20.21 -7.40 17.57
C VAL A 327 19.66 -7.69 18.97
N GLY A 328 18.41 -7.33 19.25
CA GLY A 328 17.75 -7.66 20.50
C GLY A 328 17.69 -9.17 20.75
N LEU A 329 17.28 -9.96 19.76
CA LEU A 329 17.26 -11.43 19.86
C LEU A 329 18.66 -12.00 20.10
N LEU A 330 19.70 -11.46 19.48
CA LEU A 330 21.09 -11.89 19.69
C LEU A 330 21.64 -11.52 21.07
N LEU A 331 21.12 -10.46 21.69
CA LEU A 331 21.51 -10.00 23.03
C LEU A 331 20.66 -10.64 24.13
N SER A 332 19.55 -11.29 23.80
CA SER A 332 18.72 -12.04 24.73
C SER A 332 19.51 -13.19 25.35
N ILE A 333 19.16 -13.55 26.58
CA ILE A 333 19.88 -14.55 27.36
C ILE A 333 18.97 -15.73 27.73
N PRO A 334 19.53 -16.94 27.83
CA PRO A 334 18.83 -18.12 28.35
C PRO A 334 18.14 -17.87 29.69
N SER A 335 16.99 -18.53 29.89
CA SER A 335 16.15 -18.38 31.08
C SER A 335 16.86 -18.80 32.37
N GLY A 336 17.75 -19.80 32.29
CA GLY A 336 18.48 -20.38 33.42
C GLY A 336 19.80 -19.70 33.79
N LEU A 337 20.21 -18.63 33.09
CA LEU A 337 21.43 -17.89 33.41
C LEU A 337 21.15 -16.67 34.30
N PRO A 338 22.07 -16.31 35.22
CA PRO A 338 21.96 -15.09 36.00
C PRO A 338 21.87 -13.86 35.09
N GLN A 339 20.89 -12.98 35.34
CA GLN A 339 20.76 -11.74 34.58
C GLN A 339 21.93 -10.79 34.90
N PRO A 340 22.68 -10.29 33.89
CA PRO A 340 23.81 -9.38 34.11
C PRO A 340 23.40 -8.08 34.82
N LEU A 341 22.23 -7.55 34.45
CA LEU A 341 21.58 -6.41 35.08
C LEU A 341 20.16 -6.83 35.50
N PRO A 342 19.88 -7.01 36.79
CA PRO A 342 18.54 -7.34 37.28
C PRO A 342 17.52 -6.27 36.87
N GLY A 343 16.40 -6.70 36.29
CA GLY A 343 15.32 -5.81 35.85
C GLY A 343 15.54 -5.12 34.50
N TYR A 344 16.68 -5.36 33.85
CA TYR A 344 16.92 -4.87 32.48
C TYR A 344 16.34 -5.80 31.41
N PHE A 345 16.38 -7.11 31.65
CA PHE A 345 15.80 -8.10 30.74
C PHE A 345 14.33 -8.32 31.07
N GLU A 346 13.50 -8.41 30.03
CA GLU A 346 12.08 -8.71 30.18
C GLU A 346 11.89 -10.22 30.07
N THR A 347 11.31 -10.83 31.10
CA THR A 347 10.98 -12.26 31.07
C THR A 347 9.61 -12.43 30.43
N VAL A 348 9.57 -12.96 29.22
CA VAL A 348 8.32 -13.17 28.47
C VAL A 348 7.99 -14.66 28.38
N PRO A 349 6.70 -15.03 28.43
CA PRO A 349 6.26 -16.38 28.09
C PRO A 349 6.64 -16.70 26.64
N THR A 350 7.03 -17.94 26.36
CA THR A 350 7.42 -18.35 25.00
C THR A 350 6.29 -18.21 23.99
N GLU A 351 5.04 -18.31 24.44
CA GLU A 351 3.83 -18.10 23.63
C GLU A 351 3.75 -16.68 23.04
N PHE A 352 4.48 -15.72 23.62
CA PHE A 352 4.62 -14.36 23.07
C PHE A 352 5.10 -14.39 21.62
N PHE A 353 6.04 -15.29 21.29
CA PHE A 353 6.59 -15.43 19.94
C PHE A 353 5.60 -16.03 18.94
N GLU A 354 4.50 -16.61 19.41
CA GLU A 354 3.41 -17.07 18.55
C GLU A 354 2.53 -15.91 18.05
N GLY A 355 2.64 -14.72 18.64
CA GLY A 355 1.88 -13.54 18.24
C GLY A 355 2.20 -13.00 16.83
N SER A 356 3.30 -13.44 16.23
CA SER A 356 3.72 -13.01 14.90
C SER A 356 4.51 -14.10 14.18
N ILE A 357 4.12 -14.44 12.95
CA ILE A 357 4.86 -15.42 12.12
C ILE A 357 6.31 -14.95 11.89
N LEU A 358 6.52 -13.66 11.59
CA LEU A 358 7.84 -13.12 11.32
C LEU A 358 8.71 -13.16 12.58
N VAL A 359 8.20 -12.64 13.70
CA VAL A 359 8.98 -12.59 14.95
C VAL A 359 9.24 -13.99 15.48
N GLY A 360 8.25 -14.87 15.48
CA GLY A 360 8.41 -16.26 15.94
C GLY A 360 9.38 -17.06 15.08
N THR A 361 9.34 -16.91 13.76
CA THR A 361 10.31 -17.60 12.88
C THR A 361 11.74 -17.09 13.08
N LEU A 362 11.94 -15.77 13.20
CA LEU A 362 13.26 -15.20 13.49
C LEU A 362 13.77 -15.60 14.88
N ALA A 363 12.92 -15.53 15.89
CA ALA A 363 13.23 -15.97 17.24
C ALA A 363 13.64 -17.44 17.23
N ARG A 364 12.94 -18.31 16.49
CA ARG A 364 13.32 -19.72 16.39
C ARG A 364 14.67 -19.94 15.73
N VAL A 365 14.98 -19.18 14.68
CA VAL A 365 16.29 -19.27 14.02
C VAL A 365 17.42 -18.82 14.94
N ILE A 366 17.20 -17.78 15.75
CA ILE A 366 18.24 -17.15 16.56
C ILE A 366 18.37 -17.79 17.95
N LEU A 367 17.26 -17.96 18.67
CA LEU A 367 17.21 -18.47 20.04
C LEU A 367 17.18 -20.01 20.10
N GLY A 368 16.75 -20.68 19.02
CA GLY A 368 16.86 -22.12 18.88
C GLY A 368 16.16 -22.91 19.99
N ALA A 369 16.95 -23.58 20.84
CA ALA A 369 16.46 -24.48 21.88
C ALA A 369 15.81 -23.76 23.06
N GLU A 370 16.15 -22.48 23.30
CA GLU A 370 15.60 -21.68 24.40
C GLU A 370 14.08 -21.48 24.28
N LEU A 371 13.53 -21.51 23.06
CA LEU A 371 12.08 -21.45 22.83
C LEU A 371 11.32 -22.74 23.21
N LYS A 372 12.00 -23.73 23.81
CA LYS A 372 11.34 -24.89 24.42
C LYS A 372 11.03 -24.67 25.90
N ASP A 373 11.68 -23.70 26.53
CA ASP A 373 11.37 -23.32 27.89
C ASP A 373 10.00 -22.60 27.93
N THR A 374 9.41 -22.52 29.12
CA THR A 374 8.14 -21.80 29.31
C THR A 374 8.31 -20.28 29.27
N VAL A 375 9.51 -19.79 29.56
CA VAL A 375 9.84 -18.37 29.59
C VAL A 375 11.21 -18.12 29.00
N VAL A 376 11.40 -16.93 28.42
CA VAL A 376 12.67 -16.48 27.86
C VAL A 376 12.97 -15.06 28.32
N ASN A 377 14.22 -14.78 28.67
CA ASN A 377 14.68 -13.44 29.01
C ASN A 377 15.09 -12.70 27.74
N ILE A 378 14.27 -11.76 27.30
CA ILE A 378 14.52 -10.97 26.09
C ILE A 378 15.20 -9.65 26.40
N HIS A 379 16.11 -9.25 25.51
CA HIS A 379 16.69 -7.91 25.57
C HIS A 379 15.61 -6.88 25.13
N PRO A 380 15.41 -5.75 25.84
CA PRO A 380 14.31 -4.82 25.53
C PRO A 380 14.30 -4.25 24.11
N LEU A 381 15.48 -4.12 23.50
CA LEU A 381 15.64 -3.73 22.09
C LEU A 381 14.86 -4.65 21.12
N MET A 382 14.70 -5.93 21.47
CA MET A 382 13.89 -6.88 20.70
C MET A 382 12.45 -6.41 20.60
N ALA A 383 11.84 -6.00 21.72
CA ALA A 383 10.47 -5.53 21.70
C ALA A 383 10.32 -4.18 21.02
N VAL A 384 11.30 -3.27 21.12
CA VAL A 384 11.31 -2.03 20.33
C VAL A 384 11.29 -2.34 18.84
N GLY A 385 12.13 -3.29 18.41
CA GLY A 385 12.14 -3.77 17.02
C GLY A 385 10.82 -4.40 16.60
N TRP A 386 10.20 -5.23 17.45
CA TRP A 386 8.86 -5.76 17.18
C TRP A 386 7.82 -4.63 17.07
N LEU A 387 7.71 -3.75 18.06
CA LEU A 387 6.77 -2.62 18.04
C LEU A 387 6.93 -1.79 16.77
N GLY A 388 8.16 -1.49 16.38
CA GLY A 388 8.47 -0.81 15.12
C GLY A 388 7.95 -1.54 13.88
N LEU A 389 8.16 -2.86 13.79
CA LEU A 389 7.62 -3.68 12.71
C LEU A 389 6.08 -3.68 12.68
N VAL A 390 5.42 -3.73 13.83
CA VAL A 390 3.96 -3.64 13.93
C VAL A 390 3.46 -2.28 13.45
N ILE A 391 4.08 -1.18 13.90
CA ILE A 391 3.72 0.18 13.47
C ILE A 391 3.87 0.31 11.95
N THR A 392 4.99 -0.18 11.38
CA THR A 392 5.19 -0.16 9.94
C THR A 392 4.18 -1.05 9.21
N ALA A 393 3.88 -2.24 9.72
CA ALA A 393 2.92 -3.16 9.13
C ALA A 393 1.49 -2.59 9.12
N LEU A 394 1.07 -1.90 10.18
CA LEU A 394 -0.22 -1.20 10.25
C LEU A 394 -0.33 -0.10 9.18
N ASN A 395 0.76 0.64 8.94
CA ASN A 395 0.81 1.66 7.88
C ASN A 395 0.93 1.06 6.48
N LEU A 396 1.42 -0.18 6.35
CA LEU A 396 1.45 -0.94 5.10
C LEU A 396 0.15 -1.72 4.81
N LEU A 397 -0.88 -1.61 5.66
CA LEU A 397 -2.19 -2.18 5.34
C LEU A 397 -2.76 -1.52 4.05
N PRO A 398 -3.37 -2.29 3.14
CA PRO A 398 -3.83 -1.78 1.86
C PRO A 398 -5.17 -1.03 1.98
N ALA A 399 -5.14 0.12 2.67
CA ALA A 399 -6.32 0.94 2.94
C ALA A 399 -6.08 2.43 2.71
N GLY A 400 -6.84 3.00 1.78
CA GLY A 400 -6.96 4.43 1.55
C GLY A 400 -5.62 5.15 1.35
N GLN A 401 -5.38 6.19 2.15
CA GLN A 401 -4.17 7.03 2.13
C GLN A 401 -3.03 6.51 3.01
N LEU A 402 -3.16 5.33 3.62
CA LEU A 402 -2.02 4.65 4.25
C LEU A 402 -0.95 4.34 3.19
N ASP A 403 0.29 4.13 3.63
CA ASP A 403 1.39 3.80 2.72
C ASP A 403 1.11 2.54 1.90
N GLY A 404 0.53 1.51 2.53
CA GLY A 404 0.08 0.31 1.84
C GLY A 404 -1.03 0.57 0.81
N GLY A 405 -1.97 1.47 1.13
CA GLY A 405 -3.02 1.90 0.21
C GLY A 405 -2.47 2.65 -1.01
N ARG A 406 -1.50 3.56 -0.79
CA ARG A 406 -0.78 4.29 -1.83
C ARG A 406 0.08 3.37 -2.71
N ILE A 407 0.76 2.39 -2.11
CA ILE A 407 1.52 1.35 -2.83
C ILE A 407 0.58 0.55 -3.73
N VAL A 408 -0.53 0.06 -3.20
CA VAL A 408 -1.53 -0.69 -3.97
C VAL A 408 -2.13 0.16 -5.08
N GLN A 409 -2.47 1.42 -4.81
CA GLN A 409 -2.99 2.33 -5.82
C GLN A 409 -1.97 2.58 -6.94
N ALA A 410 -0.70 2.75 -6.59
CA ALA A 410 0.36 2.94 -7.56
C ALA A 410 0.55 1.72 -8.46
N ILE A 411 0.51 0.49 -7.92
CA ILE A 411 0.76 -0.74 -8.69
C ILE A 411 -0.50 -1.24 -9.43
N TYR A 412 -1.64 -1.28 -8.76
CA TYR A 412 -2.87 -1.93 -9.25
C TYR A 412 -3.99 -0.96 -9.62
N GLY A 413 -3.77 0.35 -9.46
CA GLY A 413 -4.73 1.39 -9.78
C GLY A 413 -5.78 1.65 -8.68
N ARG A 414 -6.52 2.75 -8.87
CA ARG A 414 -7.46 3.29 -7.86
C ARG A 414 -8.58 2.34 -7.48
N ARG A 415 -9.12 1.60 -8.46
CA ARG A 415 -10.26 0.69 -8.22
C ARG A 415 -9.88 -0.48 -7.33
N VAL A 416 -8.72 -1.06 -7.56
CA VAL A 416 -8.20 -2.16 -6.73
C VAL A 416 -7.89 -1.65 -5.34
N ALA A 417 -7.25 -0.48 -5.21
CA ALA A 417 -7.02 0.15 -3.91
C ALA A 417 -8.31 0.41 -3.13
N ALA A 418 -9.37 0.92 -3.78
CA ALA A 418 -10.65 1.14 -3.14
C ALA A 418 -11.29 -0.18 -2.64
N ARG A 419 -11.25 -1.25 -3.44
CA ARG A 419 -11.77 -2.57 -3.02
C ARG A 419 -10.97 -3.16 -1.86
N LEU A 420 -9.63 -3.07 -1.91
CA LEU A 420 -8.77 -3.55 -0.83
C LEU A 420 -8.93 -2.73 0.44
N THR A 421 -9.26 -1.44 0.32
CA THR A 421 -9.60 -0.59 1.48
C THR A 421 -10.83 -1.12 2.20
N VAL A 422 -11.90 -1.43 1.46
CA VAL A 422 -13.12 -2.03 2.04
C VAL A 422 -12.79 -3.37 2.68
N GLY A 423 -12.04 -4.24 2.00
CA GLY A 423 -11.61 -5.52 2.54
C GLY A 423 -10.80 -5.39 3.84
N THR A 424 -9.87 -4.44 3.89
CA THR A 424 -9.06 -4.14 5.07
C THR A 424 -9.91 -3.62 6.23
N LEU A 425 -10.88 -2.75 5.97
CA LEU A 425 -11.79 -2.24 7.00
C LEU A 425 -12.68 -3.36 7.57
N ILE A 426 -13.16 -4.28 6.74
CA ILE A 426 -13.90 -5.47 7.21
C ILE A 426 -13.00 -6.33 8.08
N LEU A 427 -11.75 -6.58 7.65
CA LEU A 427 -10.79 -7.36 8.42
C LEU A 427 -10.51 -6.71 9.79
N LEU A 428 -10.29 -5.40 9.82
CA LEU A 428 -10.09 -4.65 11.06
C LEU A 428 -11.33 -4.67 11.97
N ALA A 429 -12.54 -4.63 11.39
CA ALA A 429 -13.79 -4.74 12.13
C ALA A 429 -14.04 -6.16 12.71
N ILE A 430 -13.51 -7.21 12.06
CA ILE A 430 -13.53 -8.56 12.63
C ILE A 430 -12.47 -8.67 13.73
N ALA A 431 -11.25 -8.17 13.47
CA ALA A 431 -10.15 -8.20 14.43
C ALA A 431 -10.46 -7.38 15.69
N SER A 432 -11.26 -6.32 15.59
CA SER A 432 -11.68 -5.50 16.72
C SER A 432 -12.52 -6.24 17.76
N LEU A 433 -13.15 -7.37 17.39
CA LEU A 433 -13.88 -8.23 18.32
C LEU A 433 -12.97 -8.89 19.35
N ALA A 434 -11.69 -9.08 19.02
CA ALA A 434 -10.70 -9.72 19.88
C ALA A 434 -9.58 -8.77 20.32
N ASN A 435 -9.32 -7.70 19.58
CA ASN A 435 -8.20 -6.81 19.83
C ASN A 435 -8.61 -5.33 19.79
N PRO A 436 -8.62 -4.62 20.94
CA PRO A 436 -8.92 -3.19 21.01
C PRO A 436 -8.05 -2.33 20.09
N LEU A 437 -6.78 -2.71 19.86
CA LEU A 437 -5.88 -2.00 18.96
C LEU A 437 -6.44 -1.95 17.52
N ALA A 438 -7.02 -3.06 17.06
CA ALA A 438 -7.64 -3.14 15.75
C ALA A 438 -8.90 -2.25 15.65
N LEU A 439 -9.64 -2.10 16.76
CA LEU A 439 -10.77 -1.15 16.83
C LEU A 439 -10.28 0.29 16.65
N TYR A 440 -9.31 0.72 17.46
CA TYR A 440 -8.78 2.08 17.42
C TYR A 440 -8.21 2.41 16.03
N TRP A 441 -7.40 1.50 15.48
CA TRP A 441 -6.83 1.68 14.16
C TRP A 441 -7.90 1.67 13.06
N GLY A 442 -8.86 0.75 13.12
CA GLY A 442 -9.97 0.67 12.17
C GLY A 442 -10.81 1.95 12.13
N VAL A 443 -11.10 2.54 13.30
CA VAL A 443 -11.81 3.83 13.40
C VAL A 443 -10.98 4.96 12.80
N LEU A 444 -9.68 5.04 13.11
CA LEU A 444 -8.78 6.06 12.53
C LEU A 444 -8.74 5.96 11.01
N VAL A 445 -8.58 4.75 10.46
CA VAL A 445 -8.56 4.55 8.99
C VAL A 445 -9.92 4.93 8.39
N LEU A 446 -11.03 4.52 8.99
CA LEU A 446 -12.37 4.79 8.49
C LEU A 446 -12.66 6.29 8.37
N PHE A 447 -12.28 7.09 9.37
CA PHE A 447 -12.60 8.51 9.41
C PHE A 447 -11.52 9.41 8.78
N LEU A 448 -10.25 9.06 8.92
CA LEU A 448 -9.15 9.95 8.52
C LEU A 448 -8.50 9.55 7.19
N GLN A 449 -8.47 8.26 6.85
CA GLN A 449 -7.62 7.75 5.76
C GLN A 449 -8.36 6.98 4.67
N ARG A 450 -9.66 6.67 4.79
CA ARG A 450 -10.37 5.72 3.90
C ARG A 450 -10.35 6.05 2.40
N GLN A 451 -10.14 7.31 2.04
CA GLN A 451 -10.20 7.72 0.63
C GLN A 451 -8.92 7.29 -0.10
N PRO A 452 -8.99 6.91 -1.39
CA PRO A 452 -7.79 6.74 -2.18
C PRO A 452 -7.02 8.06 -2.30
N GLU A 453 -5.74 7.97 -2.62
CA GLU A 453 -4.92 9.15 -2.87
C GLU A 453 -5.41 9.89 -4.12
N ARG A 454 -5.15 11.21 -4.16
CA ARG A 454 -5.52 12.06 -5.30
C ARG A 454 -4.94 11.53 -6.61
N PRO A 455 -5.59 11.77 -7.76
CA PRO A 455 -5.04 11.35 -9.03
C PRO A 455 -3.66 11.94 -9.30
N THR A 456 -2.76 11.13 -9.86
CA THR A 456 -1.53 11.65 -10.46
C THR A 456 -1.86 12.34 -11.79
N LEU A 457 -0.99 13.24 -12.24
CA LEU A 457 -1.15 13.91 -13.53
C LEU A 457 -1.22 12.90 -14.69
N GLU A 458 -0.46 11.81 -14.60
CA GLU A 458 -0.53 10.69 -15.53
C GLU A 458 -0.74 9.38 -14.74
N GLU A 459 -1.89 8.71 -14.91
CA GLU A 459 -2.25 7.48 -14.18
C GLU A 459 -2.23 6.20 -15.03
N LEU A 460 -2.11 6.28 -16.35
CA LEU A 460 -2.19 5.10 -17.22
C LEU A 460 -0.88 4.32 -17.28
N THR A 461 0.28 4.97 -17.12
CA THR A 461 1.56 4.26 -17.14
C THR A 461 1.76 3.47 -15.85
N GLU A 462 1.88 2.15 -16.00
CA GLU A 462 2.16 1.25 -14.89
C GLU A 462 3.63 1.35 -14.43
N PRO A 463 3.90 1.28 -13.11
CA PRO A 463 5.26 1.13 -12.59
C PRO A 463 5.91 -0.18 -13.06
N ASN A 464 7.24 -0.25 -13.00
CA ASN A 464 7.99 -1.42 -13.46
C ASN A 464 7.88 -2.65 -12.51
N ASP A 465 8.30 -3.83 -13.01
CA ASP A 465 8.17 -5.11 -12.29
C ASP A 465 8.92 -5.14 -10.95
N ALA A 466 10.05 -4.42 -10.86
CA ALA A 466 10.82 -4.36 -9.63
C ALA A 466 9.99 -3.72 -8.49
N ARG A 467 9.23 -2.67 -8.81
CA ARG A 467 8.33 -2.02 -7.85
C ARG A 467 7.14 -2.91 -7.50
N ALA A 468 6.60 -3.63 -8.48
CA ALA A 468 5.55 -4.62 -8.20
C ALA A 468 6.04 -5.74 -7.26
N ALA A 469 7.27 -6.23 -7.45
CA ALA A 469 7.88 -7.21 -6.57
C ALA A 469 8.11 -6.66 -5.14
N LEU A 470 8.59 -5.42 -5.02
CA LEU A 470 8.74 -4.75 -3.72
C LEU A 470 7.39 -4.51 -3.03
N ALA A 471 6.34 -4.18 -3.78
CA ALA A 471 4.98 -4.06 -3.25
C ALA A 471 4.49 -5.38 -2.66
N LEU A 472 4.65 -6.47 -3.41
CA LEU A 472 4.27 -7.81 -2.95
C LEU A 472 5.08 -8.23 -1.72
N LEU A 473 6.39 -7.96 -1.70
CA LEU A 473 7.24 -8.22 -0.54
C LEU A 473 6.76 -7.43 0.68
N ALA A 474 6.46 -6.13 0.54
CA ALA A 474 5.96 -5.30 1.63
C ALA A 474 4.64 -5.85 2.19
N LEU A 475 3.67 -6.17 1.33
CA LEU A 475 2.39 -6.74 1.75
C LEU A 475 2.56 -8.12 2.40
N PHE A 476 3.47 -8.94 1.88
CA PHE A 476 3.80 -10.24 2.48
C PHE A 476 4.39 -10.07 3.88
N LEU A 477 5.35 -9.16 4.06
CA LEU A 477 5.95 -8.87 5.37
C LEU A 477 4.91 -8.31 6.36
N THR A 478 3.96 -7.49 5.89
CA THR A 478 2.83 -7.02 6.71
C THR A 478 2.01 -8.19 7.24
N VAL A 479 1.63 -9.14 6.37
CA VAL A 479 0.88 -10.34 6.79
C VAL A 479 1.71 -11.17 7.77
N MET A 480 2.98 -11.42 7.47
CA MET A 480 3.87 -12.19 8.36
C MET A 480 4.06 -11.52 9.72
N THR A 481 4.04 -10.18 9.77
CA THR A 481 4.21 -9.43 11.02
C THR A 481 2.94 -9.47 11.87
N LEU A 482 1.77 -9.26 11.27
CA LEU A 482 0.51 -9.07 12.00
C LEU A 482 -0.24 -10.37 12.31
N PHE A 483 -0.01 -11.45 11.55
CA PHE A 483 -0.70 -12.71 11.78
C PHE A 483 0.05 -13.57 12.80
N PRO A 484 -0.67 -14.18 13.75
CA PRO A 484 -0.08 -15.11 14.70
C PRO A 484 0.24 -16.47 14.04
N LEU A 485 1.17 -17.20 14.63
CA LEU A 485 1.39 -18.62 14.35
C LEU A 485 0.18 -19.42 14.83
N THR A 486 -0.24 -20.41 14.05
CA THR A 486 -1.20 -21.39 14.56
C THR A 486 -0.49 -22.30 15.56
N PRO A 487 -1.16 -22.79 16.62
CA PRO A 487 -0.52 -23.68 17.62
C PRO A 487 0.16 -24.90 16.98
N SER A 488 -0.45 -25.45 15.92
CA SER A 488 0.11 -26.56 15.13
C SER A 488 1.41 -26.20 14.40
N LEU A 489 1.57 -24.95 13.97
CA LEU A 489 2.77 -24.47 13.30
C LEU A 489 3.83 -24.06 14.32
N ALA A 490 3.43 -23.43 15.43
CA ALA A 490 4.29 -23.12 16.57
C ALA A 490 4.96 -24.39 17.11
N GLY A 491 4.19 -25.44 17.42
CA GLY A 491 4.74 -26.72 17.88
C GLY A 491 5.67 -27.40 16.86
N ARG A 492 5.40 -27.28 15.55
CA ARG A 492 6.32 -27.78 14.50
C ARG A 492 7.60 -26.97 14.39
N LEU A 493 7.53 -25.67 14.65
CA LEU A 493 8.69 -24.80 14.75
C LEU A 493 9.41 -25.00 16.10
N GLY A 494 8.85 -25.77 17.03
CA GLY A 494 9.41 -25.98 18.36
C GLY A 494 9.45 -24.67 19.15
N ILE A 495 8.38 -23.90 19.05
CA ILE A 495 8.05 -22.70 19.83
C ILE A 495 6.88 -23.11 20.72
N GLY A 496 7.06 -23.06 22.04
CA GLY A 496 6.07 -23.57 22.99
C GLY A 496 6.07 -25.10 23.06
N GLY A 497 5.85 -25.63 24.27
CA GLY A 497 5.82 -27.06 24.57
C GLY A 497 4.44 -27.70 24.39
#